data_AF-A0A2H3BYF7-F1
#
_entry.id   AF-A0A2H3BYF7-F1
#
_cell.length_a   1.000
_cell.length_b   1.000
_cell.length_c   1.000
_cell.angle_alpha   90.00
_cell.angle_beta   90.00
_cell.angle_gamma   90.00
#
_symmetry.space_group_name_H-M   'P 1'
#
loop_
_entity.id
_entity.type
_entity.pdbx_description
1 polymer ?
#
loop_
_entity_poly.entity_id
_entity_poly.type
_entity_poly.pdbx_seq_one_letter_code
_entity_poly.pdbx_strand_id
1 'polypeptide(L)'
;MEENYAFESATFHLDALERLIPEPSLLPSDGLKFDASDLLRARRPFLKTDRPHICSTLTHLRKQDSEYNALLDRLKKVEQKVRDHRHEIRKSHKSWTSTLAPIRRLPYDVLLAVFQQIRRRDWDYYGNVFSVAEGPWILSHVCGLWRDTVLSSPSLWSCLTIKFV
;
A
#
# COMPACT_ATOMS: atom_id res chain seq x y z
N MET A 1 -23.90 -11.62 -7.44
CA MET A 1 -23.63 -12.82 -8.24
C MET A 1 -22.50 -12.57 -9.23
N GLU A 2 -22.50 -11.43 -9.93
CA GLU A 2 -21.45 -11.05 -10.90
C GLU A 2 -20.05 -10.79 -10.29
N GLU A 3 -19.95 -10.20 -9.09
CA GLU A 3 -18.64 -9.93 -8.45
C GLU A 3 -17.89 -11.20 -8.03
N ASN A 4 -18.62 -12.23 -7.55
CA ASN A 4 -18.03 -13.53 -7.20
C ASN A 4 -17.54 -14.27 -8.46
N TYR A 5 -18.29 -14.17 -9.56
CA TYR A 5 -17.91 -14.73 -10.84
C TYR A 5 -16.64 -14.07 -11.41
N ALA A 6 -16.53 -12.74 -11.31
CA ALA A 6 -15.34 -12.01 -11.74
C ALA A 6 -14.10 -12.37 -10.89
N PHE A 7 -14.28 -12.59 -9.59
CA PHE A 7 -13.19 -13.02 -8.70
C PHE A 7 -12.73 -14.45 -8.98
N GLU A 8 -13.66 -15.40 -9.14
CA GLU A 8 -13.35 -16.79 -9.52
C GLU A 8 -12.69 -16.87 -10.90
N SER A 9 -13.18 -16.10 -11.87
CA SER A 9 -12.55 -15.98 -13.19
C SER A 9 -11.12 -15.44 -13.09
N ALA A 10 -10.87 -14.43 -12.25
CA ALA A 10 -9.53 -13.90 -12.04
C ALA A 10 -8.57 -14.94 -11.42
N THR A 11 -9.04 -15.75 -10.46
CA THR A 11 -8.21 -16.83 -9.88
C THR A 11 -7.84 -17.89 -10.90
N PHE A 12 -8.78 -18.28 -11.78
CA PHE A 12 -8.52 -19.22 -12.88
C PHE A 12 -7.47 -18.67 -13.87
N HIS A 13 -7.51 -17.38 -14.20
CA HIS A 13 -6.53 -16.75 -15.08
C HIS A 13 -5.13 -16.65 -14.44
N LEU A 14 -5.02 -16.48 -13.12
CA LEU A 14 -3.73 -16.49 -12.42
C LEU A 14 -3.08 -17.88 -12.44
N ASP A 15 -3.86 -18.93 -12.19
CA ASP A 15 -3.38 -20.32 -12.29
C ASP A 15 -2.97 -20.69 -13.73
N ALA A 16 -3.62 -20.11 -14.73
CA ALA A 16 -3.22 -20.26 -16.13
C ALA A 16 -1.91 -19.51 -16.44
N LEU A 17 -1.71 -18.32 -15.87
CA LEU A 17 -0.47 -17.55 -16.01
C LEU A 17 0.71 -18.24 -15.35
N GLU A 18 0.53 -18.85 -14.18
CA GLU A 18 1.57 -19.64 -13.50
C GLU A 18 2.09 -20.77 -14.37
N ARG A 19 1.18 -21.46 -15.08
CA ARG A 19 1.52 -22.52 -16.04
C ARG A 19 2.17 -22.03 -17.34
N LEU A 20 2.05 -20.74 -17.65
CA LEU A 20 2.59 -20.11 -18.86
C LEU A 20 3.94 -19.43 -18.62
N ILE A 21 4.44 -19.41 -17.37
CA ILE A 21 5.79 -18.92 -17.08
C ILE A 21 6.78 -19.81 -17.84
N PRO A 22 7.55 -19.26 -18.79
CA PRO A 22 8.52 -20.05 -19.53
C PRO A 22 9.53 -20.63 -18.55
N GLU A 23 9.75 -21.94 -18.59
CA GLU A 23 10.90 -22.57 -17.94
C GLU A 23 12.17 -21.86 -18.43
N PRO A 24 13.14 -21.56 -17.54
CA PRO A 24 14.40 -20.97 -17.97
C PRO A 24 15.04 -21.92 -18.98
N SER A 25 15.08 -21.50 -20.25
CA SER A 25 15.81 -22.20 -21.30
C SER A 25 17.31 -22.12 -20.99
N LEU A 26 17.79 -23.03 -20.14
CA LEU A 26 19.20 -23.23 -19.89
C LEU A 26 19.80 -23.86 -21.15
N LEU A 27 20.31 -22.96 -22.01
CA LEU A 27 21.13 -23.20 -23.21
C LEU A 27 20.38 -23.53 -24.51
N PRO A 28 20.95 -23.16 -25.67
CA PRO A 28 20.43 -23.55 -26.98
C PRO A 28 20.44 -25.07 -27.12
N SER A 29 19.38 -25.62 -27.72
CA SER A 29 19.17 -27.07 -27.93
C SER A 29 20.17 -27.74 -28.89
N ASP A 30 21.22 -27.04 -29.33
CA ASP A 30 22.23 -27.58 -30.24
C ASP A 30 23.46 -28.08 -29.46
N GLY A 31 23.36 -29.33 -29.01
CA GLY A 31 24.41 -30.37 -29.08
C GLY A 31 25.79 -30.19 -28.44
N LEU A 32 26.23 -28.99 -28.07
CA LEU A 32 27.53 -28.74 -27.46
C LEU A 32 27.32 -28.00 -26.13
N LYS A 33 27.25 -28.76 -25.04
CA LYS A 33 27.34 -28.22 -23.67
C LYS A 33 28.71 -27.58 -23.48
N PHE A 34 28.86 -26.33 -23.89
CA PHE A 34 29.97 -25.50 -23.47
C PHE A 34 29.61 -24.91 -22.11
N ASP A 35 29.74 -25.72 -21.06
CA ASP A 35 29.52 -25.27 -19.69
C ASP A 35 30.58 -24.23 -19.34
N ALA A 36 30.16 -23.06 -18.86
CA ALA A 36 31.07 -22.04 -18.37
C ALA A 36 32.05 -22.62 -17.33
N SER A 37 31.61 -23.63 -16.58
CA SER A 37 32.43 -24.38 -15.62
C SER A 37 33.60 -25.10 -16.28
N ASP A 38 33.43 -25.67 -17.48
CA ASP A 38 34.49 -26.38 -18.20
C ASP A 38 35.54 -25.42 -18.76
N LEU A 39 35.09 -24.24 -19.20
CA LEU A 39 35.98 -23.13 -19.58
C LEU A 39 36.79 -22.60 -18.41
N LEU A 40 36.15 -22.39 -17.26
CA LEU A 40 36.78 -21.85 -16.05
C LEU A 40 37.75 -22.86 -15.43
N ARG A 41 37.49 -24.16 -15.60
CA ARG A 41 38.36 -25.25 -15.15
C ARG A 41 39.46 -25.61 -16.15
N ALA A 42 39.35 -25.16 -17.40
CA ALA A 42 40.37 -25.44 -18.40
C ALA A 42 41.68 -24.75 -18.03
N ARG A 43 42.78 -25.52 -17.98
CA ARG A 43 44.15 -24.97 -17.82
C ARG A 43 44.70 -24.32 -19.10
N ARG A 44 43.86 -24.11 -20.12
CA ARG A 44 44.27 -23.57 -21.43
C ARG A 44 44.02 -22.05 -21.50
N PRO A 45 44.86 -21.27 -22.20
CA PRO A 45 44.57 -19.87 -22.48
C PRO A 45 43.28 -19.73 -23.31
N PHE A 46 42.52 -18.66 -23.07
CA PHE A 46 41.32 -18.34 -23.89
C PHE A 46 41.70 -18.20 -25.37
N LEU A 47 41.12 -19.03 -26.23
CA LEU A 47 41.38 -19.01 -27.66
C LEU A 47 40.48 -17.96 -28.34
N LYS A 48 40.93 -17.41 -29.49
CA LYS A 48 40.11 -16.48 -30.29
C LYS A 48 38.77 -17.09 -30.73
N THR A 49 38.71 -18.42 -30.84
CA THR A 49 37.53 -19.20 -31.20
C THR A 49 36.49 -19.28 -30.08
N ASP A 50 36.89 -19.14 -28.82
CA ASP A 50 35.96 -19.19 -27.67
C ASP A 50 35.16 -17.88 -27.53
N ARG A 51 35.74 -16.74 -27.93
CA ARG A 51 35.15 -15.40 -27.80
C ARG A 51 33.76 -15.25 -28.44
N PRO A 52 33.54 -15.58 -29.73
CA PRO A 52 32.23 -15.39 -30.36
C PRO A 52 31.13 -16.22 -29.68
N HIS A 53 31.48 -17.43 -29.21
CA HIS A 53 30.54 -18.32 -28.53
C HIS A 53 30.15 -17.76 -27.14
N ILE A 54 31.14 -17.30 -26.36
CA ILE A 54 30.89 -16.61 -25.08
C ILE A 54 30.03 -15.36 -25.28
N CYS A 55 30.35 -14.53 -26.28
CA CYS A 55 29.56 -13.33 -26.57
C CYS A 55 28.11 -13.68 -26.94
N SER A 56 27.90 -14.70 -27.77
CA SER A 56 26.55 -15.17 -28.14
C SER A 56 25.76 -15.71 -26.95
N THR A 57 26.41 -16.49 -26.07
CA THR A 57 25.76 -17.00 -24.86
C THR A 57 25.41 -15.87 -23.89
N LEU A 58 26.30 -14.88 -23.72
CA LEU A 58 26.03 -13.72 -22.88
C LEU A 58 24.91 -12.83 -23.43
N THR A 59 24.82 -12.62 -24.75
CA THR A 59 23.72 -11.85 -25.34
C THR A 59 22.39 -12.58 -25.22
N HIS A 60 22.37 -13.91 -25.40
CA HIS A 60 21.19 -14.73 -25.19
C HIS A 60 20.69 -14.64 -23.74
N LEU A 61 21.58 -14.86 -22.75
CA LEU A 61 21.24 -14.78 -21.33
C LEU A 61 20.76 -13.38 -20.93
N ARG A 62 21.39 -12.31 -21.43
CA ARG A 62 20.92 -10.94 -21.20
C ARG A 62 19.53 -10.68 -21.78
N LYS A 63 19.27 -11.21 -22.98
CA LYS A 63 17.95 -11.07 -23.60
C LYS A 63 16.89 -11.79 -22.76
N GLN A 64 17.16 -13.02 -22.35
CA GLN A 64 16.26 -13.80 -21.52
C GLN A 64 16.01 -13.13 -20.15
N ASP A 65 17.06 -12.62 -19.50
CA ASP A 65 16.93 -11.83 -18.26
C ASP A 65 16.05 -10.58 -18.44
N SER A 66 16.20 -9.88 -19.57
CA SER A 66 15.37 -8.72 -19.89
C SER A 66 13.89 -9.07 -20.10
N GLU A 67 13.60 -10.24 -20.69
CA GLU A 67 12.23 -10.73 -20.89
C GLU A 67 11.56 -11.08 -19.55
N TYR A 68 12.28 -11.75 -18.64
CA TYR A 68 11.77 -12.01 -17.29
C TYR A 68 11.59 -10.73 -16.47
N ASN A 69 12.53 -9.78 -16.56
CA ASN A 69 12.37 -8.48 -15.90
C ASN A 69 11.12 -7.74 -16.40
N ALA A 70 10.84 -7.77 -17.71
CA ALA A 70 9.62 -7.20 -18.26
C ALA A 70 8.34 -7.90 -17.75
N LEU A 71 8.38 -9.22 -17.56
CA LEU A 71 7.27 -9.97 -16.94
C LEU A 71 7.07 -9.58 -15.46
N LEU A 72 8.16 -9.48 -14.69
CA LEU A 72 8.12 -9.03 -13.29
C LEU A 72 7.50 -7.63 -13.18
N ASP A 73 7.88 -6.70 -14.05
CA ASP A 73 7.32 -5.35 -14.06
C ASP A 73 5.83 -5.34 -14.40
N ARG A 74 5.38 -6.21 -15.30
CA ARG A 74 3.95 -6.38 -15.59
C ARG A 74 3.20 -6.95 -14.38
N LEU A 75 3.75 -7.94 -13.70
CA LEU A 75 3.15 -8.51 -12.49
C LEU A 75 3.03 -7.47 -11.37
N LYS A 76 4.08 -6.67 -11.14
CA LYS A 76 4.04 -5.55 -10.17
C LYS A 76 2.93 -4.55 -10.50
N LYS A 77 2.72 -4.22 -11.77
CA LYS A 77 1.63 -3.32 -12.19
C LYS A 77 0.25 -3.91 -11.87
N VAL A 78 0.05 -5.21 -12.12
CA VAL A 78 -1.20 -5.91 -11.78
C VAL A 78 -1.40 -5.95 -10.26
N GLU A 79 -0.35 -6.27 -9.50
CA GLU A 79 -0.36 -6.28 -8.04
C GLU A 79 -0.76 -4.90 -7.50
N GLN A 80 -0.14 -3.83 -8.00
CA GLN A 80 -0.45 -2.47 -7.58
C GLN A 80 -1.91 -2.13 -7.85
N LYS A 81 -2.41 -2.45 -9.05
CA LYS A 81 -3.82 -2.24 -9.40
C LYS A 81 -4.75 -2.95 -8.42
N VAL A 82 -4.48 -4.21 -8.07
CA VAL A 82 -5.30 -4.97 -7.09
C VAL A 82 -5.22 -4.33 -5.69
N ARG A 83 -4.04 -3.86 -5.27
CA ARG A 83 -3.86 -3.15 -4.00
C ARG A 83 -4.68 -1.86 -3.95
N ASP A 84 -4.72 -1.10 -5.04
CA ASP A 84 -5.48 0.15 -5.13
C ASP A 84 -6.99 -0.12 -5.01
N HIS A 85 -7.52 -1.12 -5.74
CA HIS A 85 -8.94 -1.50 -5.62
C HIS A 85 -9.28 -1.96 -4.19
N ARG A 86 -8.42 -2.78 -3.57
CA ARG A 86 -8.60 -3.22 -2.19
C ARG A 86 -8.57 -2.03 -1.21
N HIS A 87 -7.74 -1.03 -1.47
CA HIS A 87 -7.66 0.18 -0.66
C HIS A 87 -8.99 0.96 -0.72
N GLU A 88 -9.53 1.20 -1.91
CA GLU A 88 -10.80 1.94 -2.07
C GLU A 88 -11.98 1.19 -1.44
N ILE A 89 -12.04 -0.14 -1.57
CA ILE A 89 -13.06 -0.96 -0.89
C ILE A 89 -12.94 -0.82 0.63
N ARG A 90 -11.74 -0.94 1.19
CA ARG A 90 -11.52 -0.80 2.64
C ARG A 90 -11.86 0.58 3.16
N LYS A 91 -11.51 1.62 2.40
CA LYS A 91 -11.83 3.01 2.71
C LYS A 91 -13.35 3.21 2.73
N SER A 92 -14.04 2.70 1.72
CA SER A 92 -15.51 2.74 1.64
C SER A 92 -16.16 1.98 2.80
N HIS A 93 -15.70 0.75 3.07
CA HIS A 93 -16.17 -0.06 4.19
C HIS A 93 -16.00 0.69 5.53
N LYS A 94 -14.80 1.23 5.79
CA LYS A 94 -14.53 2.02 7.01
C LYS A 94 -15.45 3.23 7.13
N SER A 95 -15.71 3.94 6.02
CA SER A 95 -16.64 5.07 6.00
C SER A 95 -18.05 4.64 6.39
N TRP A 96 -18.59 3.60 5.76
CA TRP A 96 -19.92 3.05 6.06
C TRP A 96 -20.02 2.54 7.49
N THR A 97 -19.03 1.78 7.98
CA THR A 97 -19.02 1.34 9.39
C THR A 97 -19.01 2.54 10.34
N SER A 98 -18.27 3.60 10.01
CA SER A 98 -18.25 4.83 10.82
C SER A 98 -19.62 5.50 10.87
N THR A 99 -20.44 5.44 9.81
CA THR A 99 -21.82 5.97 9.83
C THR A 99 -22.73 5.27 10.82
N LEU A 100 -22.45 3.99 11.11
CA LEU A 100 -23.18 3.19 12.09
C LEU A 100 -22.64 3.33 13.52
N ALA A 101 -21.61 4.16 13.73
CA ALA A 101 -21.03 4.35 15.04
C ALA A 101 -22.08 4.91 16.03
N PRO A 102 -22.25 4.31 17.22
CA PRO A 102 -23.25 4.74 18.21
C PRO A 102 -23.16 6.23 18.57
N ILE A 103 -21.96 6.79 18.50
CA ILE A 103 -21.65 8.19 18.81
C ILE A 103 -22.42 9.20 17.94
N ARG A 104 -22.86 8.80 16.74
CA ARG A 104 -23.68 9.64 15.84
C ARG A 104 -25.15 9.68 16.24
N ARG A 105 -25.58 8.81 17.15
CA ARG A 105 -26.96 8.74 17.65
C ARG A 105 -27.14 9.48 18.98
N LEU A 106 -26.06 10.03 19.53
CA LEU A 106 -26.12 10.76 20.79
C LEU A 106 -26.79 12.12 20.58
N PRO A 107 -27.74 12.52 21.44
CA PRO A 107 -28.26 13.88 21.47
C PRO A 107 -27.14 14.89 21.70
N TYR A 108 -27.35 16.11 21.19
CA TYR A 108 -26.42 17.22 21.35
C TYR A 108 -26.00 17.44 22.82
N ASP A 109 -26.96 17.44 23.74
CA ASP A 109 -26.70 17.72 25.16
C ASP A 109 -25.81 16.66 25.81
N VAL A 110 -25.99 15.39 25.44
CA VAL A 110 -25.17 14.28 25.94
C VAL A 110 -23.75 14.41 25.39
N LEU A 111 -23.61 14.72 24.11
CA LEU A 111 -22.31 14.91 23.48
C LEU A 111 -21.55 16.11 24.10
N LEU A 112 -22.26 17.22 24.31
CA LEU A 112 -21.71 18.41 24.97
C LEU A 112 -21.30 18.11 26.42
N ALA A 113 -22.11 17.37 27.17
CA ALA A 113 -21.77 16.98 28.54
C ALA A 113 -20.48 16.14 28.59
N VAL A 114 -20.29 15.21 27.65
CA VAL A 114 -19.05 14.45 27.49
C VAL A 114 -17.87 15.39 27.20
N PHE A 115 -18.01 16.31 26.26
CA PHE A 115 -16.94 17.27 25.93
C PHE A 115 -16.56 18.18 27.10
N GLN A 116 -17.54 18.64 27.87
CA GLN A 116 -17.30 19.40 29.09
C GLN A 116 -16.56 18.56 30.15
N GLN A 117 -16.83 17.26 30.22
CA GLN A 117 -16.13 16.35 31.12
C GLN A 117 -14.68 16.11 30.69
N ILE A 118 -14.43 15.98 29.39
CA ILE A 118 -13.08 15.91 28.81
C ILE A 118 -12.31 17.19 29.15
N ARG A 119 -12.93 18.36 28.92
CA ARG A 119 -12.34 19.65 29.32
C ARG A 119 -12.00 19.69 30.81
N ARG A 120 -12.85 19.16 31.70
CA ARG A 120 -12.56 19.20 33.14
C ARG A 120 -11.44 18.25 33.57
N ARG A 121 -11.19 17.16 32.84
CA ARG A 121 -10.24 16.10 33.23
C ARG A 121 -8.90 16.21 32.54
N ASP A 122 -8.91 16.40 31.22
CA ASP A 122 -7.72 16.25 30.38
C ASP A 122 -7.12 17.61 30.02
N TRP A 123 -7.87 18.68 30.28
CA TRP A 123 -7.46 20.02 29.94
C TRP A 123 -6.80 20.75 31.13
N ASP A 124 -5.77 20.13 31.71
CA ASP A 124 -5.06 20.62 32.90
C ASP A 124 -4.45 22.03 32.72
N TYR A 125 -4.18 22.43 31.47
CA TYR A 125 -3.76 23.78 31.10
C TYR A 125 -4.51 24.21 29.86
N TYR A 126 -5.23 25.33 29.93
CA TYR A 126 -5.95 25.84 28.78
C TYR A 126 -5.04 25.87 27.53
N GLY A 127 -5.58 25.30 26.48
CA GLY A 127 -4.92 24.71 25.35
C GLY A 127 -4.63 25.87 24.46
N ASN A 128 -3.45 25.82 23.86
CA ASN A 128 -3.03 26.94 23.06
C ASN A 128 -4.07 27.14 21.95
N VAL A 129 -4.66 28.34 21.89
CA VAL A 129 -5.63 28.71 20.83
C VAL A 129 -5.08 28.39 19.44
N PHE A 130 -3.77 28.53 19.27
CA PHE A 130 -3.07 28.29 18.01
C PHE A 130 -2.69 26.83 17.77
N SER A 131 -2.80 25.96 18.78
CA SER A 131 -2.50 24.53 18.66
C SER A 131 -3.78 23.75 18.38
N VAL A 132 -3.93 23.32 17.12
CA VAL A 132 -5.10 22.51 16.68
C VAL A 132 -5.09 21.09 17.27
N ALA A 133 -3.99 20.71 17.95
CA ALA A 133 -3.84 19.47 18.68
C ALA A 133 -4.24 19.58 20.15
N GLU A 134 -4.62 20.76 20.63
CA GLU A 134 -4.96 21.03 22.04
C GLU A 134 -6.37 21.58 22.20
N GLY A 135 -6.87 21.52 23.44
CA GLY A 135 -8.13 22.15 23.82
C GLY A 135 -9.34 21.63 23.03
N PRO A 136 -10.32 22.48 22.68
CA PRO A 136 -11.55 22.04 22.01
C PRO A 136 -11.28 21.58 20.58
N TRP A 137 -10.17 22.02 19.97
CA TRP A 137 -9.82 21.69 18.59
C TRP A 137 -9.68 20.20 18.37
N ILE A 138 -9.13 19.46 19.34
CA ILE A 138 -8.92 18.00 19.21
C ILE A 138 -10.23 17.25 18.95
N LEU A 139 -11.33 17.69 19.56
CA LEU A 139 -12.65 17.09 19.42
C LEU A 139 -13.25 17.37 18.02
N SER A 140 -12.91 18.49 17.39
CA SER A 140 -13.42 18.87 16.08
C SER A 140 -12.92 17.99 14.91
N HIS A 141 -11.92 17.15 15.16
CA HIS A 141 -11.31 16.28 14.14
C HIS A 141 -12.02 14.93 13.97
N VAL A 142 -12.94 14.56 14.87
CA VAL A 142 -13.56 13.23 14.87
C VAL A 142 -14.61 13.09 13.77
N CYS A 143 -15.61 13.98 13.72
CA CYS A 143 -16.64 13.99 12.68
C CYS A 143 -17.33 15.36 12.58
N GLY A 144 -18.19 15.54 11.56
CA GLY A 144 -18.96 16.79 11.37
C GLY A 144 -19.82 17.16 12.58
N LEU A 145 -20.56 16.20 13.14
CA LEU A 145 -21.38 16.43 14.34
C LEU A 145 -20.53 16.95 15.53
N TRP A 146 -19.37 16.35 15.77
CA TRP A 146 -18.48 16.79 16.85
C TRP A 146 -17.95 18.20 16.60
N ARG A 147 -17.56 18.50 15.36
CA ARG A 147 -17.13 19.83 14.96
C ARG A 147 -18.23 20.86 15.16
N ASP A 148 -19.45 20.58 14.71
CA ASP A 148 -20.58 21.48 14.83
C ASP A 148 -20.92 21.72 16.31
N THR A 149 -20.91 20.67 17.14
CA THR A 149 -21.10 20.81 18.59
C THR A 149 -20.00 21.65 19.24
N VAL A 150 -18.74 21.41 18.90
CA VAL A 150 -17.60 22.17 19.43
C VAL A 150 -17.73 23.65 19.06
N LEU A 151 -17.97 23.96 17.78
CA LEU A 151 -18.07 25.34 17.30
C LEU A 151 -19.32 26.07 17.81
N SER A 152 -20.43 25.36 18.00
CA SER A 152 -21.70 25.93 18.46
C SER A 152 -21.81 26.06 19.99
N SER A 153 -20.80 25.62 20.74
CA SER A 153 -20.81 25.59 22.20
C SER A 153 -19.81 26.57 22.82
N PRO A 154 -20.20 27.84 23.08
CA PRO A 154 -19.33 28.82 23.75
C PRO A 154 -18.74 28.31 25.07
N SER A 155 -19.46 27.44 25.79
CA SER A 155 -19.00 26.84 27.05
C SER A 155 -17.72 26.01 26.96
N LEU A 156 -17.37 25.52 25.76
CA LEU A 156 -16.12 24.78 25.53
C LEU A 156 -14.94 25.71 25.27
N TRP A 157 -15.20 26.94 24.84
CA TRP A 157 -14.21 27.97 24.51
C TRP A 157 -14.04 29.01 25.63
N SER A 158 -14.76 28.85 26.74
CA SER A 158 -14.79 29.84 27.82
C SER A 158 -13.44 30.03 28.51
N CYS A 159 -12.50 29.11 28.32
CA CYS A 159 -11.16 29.27 28.84
C CYS A 159 -10.11 28.65 27.92
N LEU A 160 -9.23 29.50 27.40
CA LEU A 160 -8.18 29.20 26.44
C LEU A 160 -6.90 29.89 26.90
N THR A 161 -5.72 29.38 26.54
CA THR A 161 -4.46 30.11 26.76
C THR A 161 -3.89 30.55 25.42
N ILE A 162 -3.38 31.77 25.39
CA ILE A 162 -2.57 32.28 24.28
C ILE A 162 -1.12 32.10 24.72
N LYS A 163 -0.42 31.13 24.13
CA LYS A 163 1.03 30.95 24.31
C LYS A 163 1.70 31.22 22.98
N PHE A 164 2.64 32.16 22.97
CA PHE A 164 3.52 32.36 21.83
C PHE A 164 4.63 31.30 21.94
N VAL A 165 4.73 30.45 20.92
CA VAL A 165 5.81 29.46 20.76
C VAL A 165 6.97 30.13 20.02
#